data_AF-M1EBV3-F1
#
_entry.id   AF-M1EBV3-F1
#
_cell.length_a   1.000
_cell.length_b   1.000
_cell.length_c   1.000
_cell.angle_alpha   90.00
_cell.angle_beta   90.00
_cell.angle_gamma   90.00
#
_symmetry.space_group_name_H-M   'P 1'
#
loop_
_entity.id
_entity.type
_entity.pdbx_description
1 polymer ?
#
loop_
_entity_poly.entity_id
_entity_poly.type
_entity_poly.pdbx_seq_one_letter_code
_entity_poly.pdbx_strand_id
1 'polypeptide(L)'
;CGGGVQRRLVRCVNTQTGLPEEDSEQCGHEAWPESSQPCGAQDCELTEAPRCERDRLSFGFCETLRLLGRCQLPAIRNQCCRSCPTPGDGAPSRGHQRVTRR
;
A
#
# COMPACT_ATOMS: atom_id res chain seq x y z
N CYS A 1 6.47 -10.05 0.65
CA CYS A 1 5.07 -10.34 0.33
C CYS A 1 4.61 -9.37 -0.74
N GLY A 2 3.55 -9.66 -1.48
CA GLY A 2 2.99 -8.78 -2.51
C GLY A 2 3.77 -8.74 -3.83
N GLY A 3 4.77 -9.63 -3.98
CA GLY A 3 5.63 -9.71 -5.15
C GLY A 3 6.66 -8.58 -5.22
N GLY A 4 7.87 -8.94 -5.63
CA GLY A 4 8.98 -8.03 -5.86
C GLY A 4 10.02 -8.65 -6.78
N VAL A 5 11.02 -7.86 -7.14
CA VAL A 5 12.18 -8.32 -7.92
C VAL A 5 13.44 -8.01 -7.13
N GLN A 6 14.21 -9.04 -6.82
CA GLN A 6 15.55 -8.89 -6.27
C GLN A 6 16.56 -8.85 -7.40
N ARG A 7 17.53 -7.92 -7.32
CA ARG A 7 18.62 -7.81 -8.28
C ARG A 7 19.96 -8.07 -7.60
N ARG A 8 20.87 -8.72 -8.31
CA ARG A 8 22.28 -8.88 -7.94
C ARG A 8 23.17 -8.26 -9.00
N LEU A 9 24.31 -7.73 -8.58
CA LEU A 9 25.34 -7.28 -9.49
C LEU A 9 26.11 -8.50 -10.02
N VAL A 10 26.23 -8.60 -11.33
CA VAL A 10 27.09 -9.56 -12.01
C VAL A 10 28.30 -8.78 -12.55
N ARG A 11 29.49 -9.38 -12.52
CA ARG A 11 30.75 -8.75 -12.94
C ARG A 11 31.62 -9.81 -13.62
N CYS A 12 32.35 -9.43 -14.66
CA CYS A 12 33.41 -10.26 -15.22
C CYS A 12 34.57 -10.32 -14.23
N VAL A 13 35.15 -11.51 -14.01
CA VAL A 13 36.26 -11.70 -13.08
C VAL A 13 37.31 -12.61 -13.71
N ASN A 14 38.57 -12.35 -13.40
CA ASN A 14 39.67 -13.19 -13.79
C ASN A 14 39.61 -14.52 -13.02
N THR A 15 39.62 -15.66 -13.71
CA THR A 15 39.51 -16.96 -13.04
C THR A 15 40.76 -17.37 -12.26
N GLN A 16 41.91 -16.78 -12.53
CA GLN A 16 43.17 -17.06 -11.83
C GLN A 16 43.38 -16.17 -10.61
N THR A 17 43.02 -14.88 -10.69
CA THR A 17 43.22 -13.94 -9.56
C THR A 17 41.94 -13.69 -8.75
N GLY A 18 40.77 -13.99 -9.31
CA GLY A 18 39.46 -13.71 -8.71
C GLY A 18 39.09 -12.23 -8.68
N LEU A 19 39.91 -11.37 -9.28
CA LEU A 19 39.68 -9.93 -9.31
C LEU A 19 38.73 -9.54 -10.45
N PRO A 20 37.97 -8.44 -10.31
CA PRO A 20 37.18 -7.91 -11.41
C PRO A 20 38.04 -7.63 -12.63
N GLU A 21 37.59 -8.07 -13.80
CA GLU A 21 38.21 -7.64 -15.06
C GLU A 21 37.83 -6.18 -15.32
N GLU A 22 38.82 -5.34 -15.64
CA GLU A 22 38.59 -3.92 -15.94
C GLU A 22 37.94 -3.76 -17.32
N ASP A 23 38.20 -4.70 -18.22
CA ASP A 23 37.62 -4.79 -19.55
C ASP A 23 36.47 -5.81 -19.56
N SER A 24 35.25 -5.31 -19.46
CA SER A 24 34.04 -6.13 -19.40
C SER A 24 33.71 -6.84 -20.73
N GLU A 25 34.34 -6.44 -21.83
CA GLU A 25 34.14 -7.03 -23.16
C GLU A 25 34.71 -8.45 -23.26
N GLN A 26 35.63 -8.84 -22.36
CA GLN A 26 36.21 -10.18 -22.31
C GLN A 26 35.20 -11.27 -21.97
N CYS A 27 34.17 -10.92 -21.18
CA CYS A 27 33.03 -11.80 -20.91
C CYS A 27 31.82 -11.50 -21.83
N GLY A 28 31.99 -10.65 -22.87
CA GLY A 28 30.90 -10.21 -23.74
C GLY A 28 30.38 -11.29 -24.69
N HIS A 29 31.18 -12.33 -24.93
CA HIS A 29 30.80 -13.48 -25.76
C HIS A 29 29.96 -14.51 -25.01
N GLU A 30 30.07 -14.55 -23.68
CA GLU A 30 29.27 -15.44 -22.84
C GLU A 30 27.90 -14.84 -22.49
N ALA A 31 26.91 -15.72 -22.34
CA ALA A 31 25.62 -15.32 -21.81
C ALA A 31 25.75 -14.87 -20.35
N TRP A 32 25.32 -13.64 -20.06
CA TRP A 32 25.30 -13.14 -18.70
C TRP A 32 24.33 -13.95 -17.83
N PRO A 33 24.74 -14.38 -16.64
CA PRO A 33 23.85 -15.08 -15.73
C PRO A 33 22.71 -14.17 -15.26
N GLU A 34 21.58 -14.79 -14.92
CA GLU A 34 20.41 -14.06 -14.45
C GLU A 34 20.76 -13.20 -13.24
N SER A 35 20.56 -11.89 -13.38
CA SER A 35 20.84 -10.88 -12.36
C SER A 35 19.60 -10.48 -11.59
N SER A 36 18.41 -10.91 -12.01
CA SER A 36 17.13 -10.56 -11.40
C SER A 36 16.30 -11.79 -11.12
N GLN A 37 15.72 -11.89 -9.93
CA GLN A 37 14.82 -12.99 -9.58
C GLN A 37 13.60 -12.48 -8.82
N PRO A 38 12.42 -13.10 -9.01
CA PRO A 38 11.24 -12.74 -8.24
C PRO A 38 11.45 -13.07 -6.77
N CYS A 39 10.97 -12.19 -5.89
CA CYS A 39 11.01 -12.40 -4.45
C CYS A 39 9.69 -11.98 -3.81
N GLY A 40 9.46 -12.40 -2.57
CA GLY A 40 8.31 -11.92 -1.82
C GLY A 40 6.95 -12.32 -2.41
N ALA A 41 6.87 -13.46 -3.12
CA ALA A 41 5.67 -13.92 -3.83
C ALA A 41 4.50 -14.31 -2.91
N GLN A 42 4.75 -14.47 -1.60
CA GLN A 42 3.68 -14.68 -0.64
C GLN A 42 2.75 -13.46 -0.59
N ASP A 43 1.46 -13.69 -0.40
CA ASP A 43 0.51 -12.60 -0.17
C ASP A 43 0.88 -11.82 1.09
N CYS A 44 0.65 -10.51 1.06
CA CYS A 44 0.80 -9.71 2.28
C CYS A 44 -0.43 -9.92 3.15
N GLU A 45 -0.22 -10.22 4.44
CA GLU A 45 -1.29 -10.19 5.41
C GLU A 45 -1.88 -8.79 5.45
N LEU A 46 -3.10 -8.66 4.92
CA LEU A 46 -3.93 -7.50 5.10
C LEU A 46 -4.50 -7.57 6.52
N THR A 47 -3.71 -7.16 7.51
CA THR A 47 -4.30 -6.80 8.80
C THR A 47 -5.25 -5.65 8.52
N GLU A 48 -6.57 -5.91 8.57
CA GLU A 48 -7.55 -4.84 8.59
C GLU A 48 -7.08 -3.84 9.64
N ALA A 49 -6.87 -2.58 9.22
CA ALA A 49 -6.54 -1.54 10.17
C ALA A 49 -7.62 -1.59 11.26
N PRO A 50 -7.24 -1.65 12.56
CA PRO A 50 -8.20 -1.86 13.63
C PRO A 50 -9.34 -0.85 13.45
N ARG A 51 -10.56 -1.39 13.37
CA ARG A 51 -11.75 -0.55 13.25
C ARG A 51 -11.75 0.40 14.43
N CYS A 52 -12.04 1.66 14.15
CA CYS A 52 -11.99 2.64 15.21
C CYS A 52 -13.21 2.47 16.12
N GLU A 53 -12.98 1.91 17.30
CA GLU A 53 -14.04 1.59 18.27
C GLU A 53 -14.65 2.85 18.91
N ARG A 54 -13.85 3.91 19.11
CA ARG A 54 -14.29 5.13 19.79
C ARG A 54 -13.56 6.38 19.32
N ASP A 55 -14.27 7.50 19.34
CA ASP A 55 -13.66 8.83 19.20
C ASP A 55 -12.66 9.08 20.34
N ARG A 56 -11.49 9.62 20.00
CA ARG A 56 -10.47 10.08 20.98
C ARG A 56 -10.92 11.33 21.71
N LEU A 57 -11.68 12.21 21.06
CA LEU A 57 -12.21 13.43 21.65
C LEU A 57 -13.62 13.20 22.19
N SER A 58 -14.14 14.20 22.92
CA SER A 58 -15.50 14.13 23.44
C SER A 58 -16.52 14.09 22.29
N PHE A 59 -17.63 13.40 22.53
CA PHE A 59 -18.72 13.28 21.55
C PHE A 59 -19.19 14.65 21.06
N GLY A 60 -19.45 15.60 21.97
CA GLY A 60 -19.92 16.93 21.60
C GLY A 60 -18.92 17.71 20.73
N PHE A 61 -17.62 17.53 20.96
CA PHE A 61 -16.60 18.16 20.13
C PHE A 61 -16.56 17.55 18.72
N CYS A 62 -16.54 16.22 18.63
CA CYS A 62 -16.56 15.50 17.36
C CYS A 62 -17.84 15.75 16.56
N GLU A 63 -19.00 15.81 17.23
CA GLU A 63 -20.27 16.16 16.61
C GLU A 63 -20.24 17.57 16.04
N THR A 64 -19.70 18.54 16.79
CA THR A 64 -19.54 19.92 16.30
C THR A 64 -18.68 19.96 15.04
N LEU A 65 -17.54 19.26 15.04
CA LEU A 65 -16.66 19.18 13.86
C LEU A 65 -17.35 18.51 12.65
N ARG A 66 -18.18 17.49 12.89
CA ARG A 66 -19.00 16.84 11.86
C ARG A 66 -20.01 17.81 11.25
N LEU A 67 -20.74 18.56 12.08
CA LEU A 67 -21.71 19.56 11.63
C LEU A 67 -21.06 20.70 10.85
N LEU A 68 -19.82 21.07 11.20
CA LEU A 68 -19.03 22.06 10.47
C LEU A 68 -18.41 21.50 9.17
N GLY A 69 -18.67 20.24 8.82
CA GLY A 69 -18.12 19.61 7.61
C GLY A 69 -16.62 19.34 7.65
N ARG A 70 -16.00 19.35 8.84
CA ARG A 70 -14.54 19.22 9.00
C ARG A 70 -14.04 17.78 8.99
N CYS A 71 -14.93 16.80 8.89
CA CYS A 71 -14.60 15.38 8.75
C CYS A 71 -13.74 15.05 7.52
N GLN A 72 -13.52 15.97 6.58
CA GLN A 72 -12.59 15.75 5.46
C GLN A 72 -11.12 15.83 5.89
N LEU A 73 -10.82 16.50 7.01
CA LEU A 73 -9.45 16.64 7.50
C LEU A 73 -8.97 15.30 8.11
N PRO A 74 -7.85 14.73 7.64
CA PRO A 74 -7.34 13.44 8.13
C PRO A 74 -7.10 13.42 9.64
N ALA A 75 -6.58 14.52 10.20
CA ALA A 75 -6.37 14.67 11.64
C ALA A 75 -7.68 14.55 12.44
N ILE A 76 -8.79 15.06 11.90
CA ILE A 76 -10.11 14.97 12.53
C ILE A 76 -10.68 13.57 12.37
N ARG A 77 -10.56 12.94 11.19
CA ARG A 77 -11.01 11.55 10.99
C ARG A 77 -10.32 10.57 11.94
N ASN A 78 -9.03 10.77 12.19
CA ASN A 78 -8.28 9.92 13.12
C ASN A 78 -8.68 10.15 14.60
N GLN A 79 -9.13 11.35 14.95
CA GLN A 79 -9.53 11.69 16.33
C GLN A 79 -11.02 11.47 16.59
N CYS A 80 -11.86 11.60 15.58
CA CYS A 80 -13.32 11.52 15.61
C CYS A 80 -13.82 10.45 14.64
N CYS A 81 -13.17 9.29 14.63
CA CYS A 81 -13.38 8.21 13.67
C CYS A 81 -14.78 7.56 13.71
N ARG A 82 -15.45 7.54 14.87
CA ARG A 82 -16.82 7.06 15.01
C ARG A 82 -17.82 8.09 14.48
N SER A 83 -17.53 9.36 14.74
CA SER A 83 -18.35 10.49 14.29
C SER A 83 -18.13 10.83 12.81
N CYS A 84 -16.94 10.58 12.27
CA CYS A 84 -16.51 10.87 10.90
C CYS A 84 -16.08 9.58 10.17
N PRO A 85 -17.00 8.64 9.87
CA PRO A 85 -16.66 7.37 9.25
C PRO A 85 -16.08 7.54 7.84
N THR A 86 -15.24 6.59 7.45
CA THR A 86 -14.79 6.41 6.08
C THR A 86 -15.96 6.03 5.17
N PRO A 87 -16.09 6.61 3.95
CA PRO A 87 -17.12 6.24 2.98
C PRO A 87 -17.16 4.75 2.57
N GLY A 88 -16.21 3.92 3.02
CA GLY A 88 -16.17 2.48 2.76
C GLY A 88 -16.74 1.58 3.84
N ASP A 89 -17.07 2.10 5.03
CA ASP A 89 -17.38 1.27 6.22
C ASP A 89 -18.86 1.33 6.67
N GLY A 90 -19.77 1.85 5.83
CA GLY A 90 -21.15 2.09 6.22
C GLY A 90 -22.19 1.94 5.12
N ALA A 91 -22.61 0.70 4.87
CA ALA A 91 -23.88 0.27 4.27
C ALA A 91 -24.11 0.49 2.75
N PRO A 92 -24.84 -0.43 2.08
CA PRO A 92 -25.17 -0.33 0.68
C PRO A 92 -26.11 0.85 0.43
N SER A 93 -25.81 1.59 -0.64
CA SER A 93 -26.65 2.65 -1.17
C SER A 93 -28.07 2.13 -1.42
N ARG A 94 -29.01 2.49 -0.52
CA ARG A 94 -30.43 2.18 -0.66
C ARG A 94 -30.95 3.02 -1.82
N GLY A 95 -31.00 2.40 -2.99
CA GLY A 95 -31.51 2.99 -4.22
C GLY A 95 -32.87 3.63 -3.99
N HIS A 96 -32.99 4.90 -4.36
CA HIS A 96 -34.24 5.61 -4.47
C HIS A 96 -35.08 4.96 -5.59
N GLN A 97 -35.95 4.00 -5.24
CA GLN A 97 -37.02 3.58 -6.15
C GLN A 97 -38.05 4.71 -6.23
N ARG A 98 -37.96 5.52 -7.28
CA ARG A 98 -39.05 6.39 -7.70
C ARG A 98 -40.14 5.50 -8.31
N VAL A 99 -41.22 5.31 -7.56
CA VAL A 99 -42.49 4.77 -8.07
C VAL A 99 -42.95 5.70 -9.19
N THR A 100 -42.94 5.21 -10.43
CA THR A 100 -43.66 5.84 -11.53
C THR A 100 -45.03 5.15 -11.61
N ARG A 101 -46.07 5.88 -11.19
CA ARG A 101 -47.47 5.52 -11.47
C ARG A 101 -47.78 5.89 -12.92
N ARG A 102 -48.25 4.93 -13.71
CA ARG A 102 -49.14 5.13 -14.85
C ARG A 102 -50.15 4.00 -14.86
#